data_AF-A0A6A6EQS6-F1
#
_entry.id   AF-A0A6A6EQS6-F1
#
_cell.length_a   1.000
_cell.length_b   1.000
_cell.length_c   1.000
_cell.angle_alpha   90.00
_cell.angle_beta   90.00
_cell.angle_gamma   90.00
#
_symmetry.space_group_name_H-M   'P 1'
#
loop_
_entity.id
_entity.type
_entity.pdbx_description
1 polymer ?
#
loop_
_entity_poly.entity_id
_entity_poly.type
_entity_poly.pdbx_seq_one_letter_code
_entity_poly.pdbx_strand_id
1 'polypeptide(L)' 'MALSTFKQLLDVPTMLPSFLPFNSSSVYSSTPLNKSQNEIRLNRILPGKFGYPIRCSLRRASLDSHPKYEALSYV' A
#
# COMPACT_ATOMS: atom_id res chain seq x y z
N MET A 1 38.88 26.79 -23.80
CA MET A 1 38.75 27.81 -22.73
C MET A 1 37.29 28.22 -22.63
N ALA A 2 36.80 28.25 -21.38
CA ALA A 2 35.62 28.96 -20.87
C ALA A 2 34.19 28.48 -21.26
N LEU A 3 33.47 28.16 -20.18
CA LEU A 3 32.02 28.01 -20.01
C LEU A 3 31.25 29.25 -20.50
N SER A 4 29.95 29.07 -20.83
CA SER A 4 28.86 29.86 -20.22
C SER A 4 27.48 29.47 -20.78
N THR A 5 26.67 28.89 -19.90
CA THR A 5 25.28 29.28 -19.61
C THR A 5 24.21 29.17 -20.72
N PHE A 6 23.52 28.02 -20.77
CA PHE A 6 22.21 27.93 -21.42
C PHE A 6 21.10 28.25 -20.41
N LYS A 7 20.42 29.36 -20.67
CA LYS A 7 19.31 29.94 -19.92
C LYS A 7 18.05 29.06 -20.06
N GLN A 8 17.60 28.50 -18.95
CA GLN A 8 16.23 28.53 -18.43
C GLN A 8 15.07 28.52 -19.47
N LEU A 9 14.45 27.35 -19.64
CA LEU A 9 13.02 27.19 -19.93
C LEU A 9 12.50 26.04 -19.03
N LEU A 10 12.13 26.42 -17.80
CA LEU A 10 11.44 25.59 -16.82
C LEU A 10 9.95 25.86 -16.97
N ASP A 11 9.27 25.09 -17.82
CA ASP A 11 7.80 25.08 -17.95
C ASP A 11 7.25 23.65 -18.03
N VAL A 12 7.65 22.81 -17.07
CA VAL A 12 6.87 21.61 -16.72
C VAL A 12 6.92 21.46 -15.21
N PRO A 13 5.83 21.73 -14.46
CA PRO A 13 5.73 21.23 -13.11
C PRO A 13 5.55 19.71 -13.22
N THR A 14 6.68 19.01 -13.20
CA THR A 14 6.77 17.60 -12.87
C THR A 14 5.99 17.42 -11.58
N MET A 15 4.81 16.83 -11.68
CA MET A 15 4.02 16.36 -10.54
C MET A 15 4.85 15.29 -9.82
N LEU A 16 5.74 15.75 -8.94
CA LEU A 16 6.27 14.92 -7.87
C LEU A 16 5.05 14.39 -7.10
N PRO A 17 4.83 13.08 -6.97
CA PRO A 17 4.01 12.62 -5.87
C PRO A 17 4.79 13.08 -4.63
N SER A 18 4.27 14.09 -3.95
CA SER A 18 4.77 14.52 -2.66
C SER A 18 4.70 13.31 -1.75
N PHE A 19 5.83 12.61 -1.61
CA PHE A 19 6.07 11.72 -0.49
C PHE A 19 6.11 12.61 0.74
N LEU A 20 4.93 12.94 1.26
CA LEU A 20 4.77 13.51 2.58
C LEU A 20 5.59 12.64 3.53
N PRO A 21 6.32 13.21 4.49
CA PRO A 21 6.93 12.41 5.55
C PRO A 21 5.79 11.65 6.22
N PHE A 22 5.70 10.36 5.91
CA PHE A 22 4.66 9.50 6.41
C PHE A 22 4.90 9.35 7.90
N ASN A 23 4.15 10.10 8.71
CA ASN A 23 4.17 9.91 10.15
C ASN A 23 3.54 8.54 10.43
N SER A 24 4.39 7.52 10.53
CA SER A 24 4.00 6.11 10.68
C SER A 24 3.27 5.82 11.99
N SER A 25 3.35 6.75 12.94
CA SER A 25 2.94 6.53 14.33
C SER A 25 1.42 6.42 14.52
N SER A 26 0.60 6.93 13.59
CA SER A 26 -0.87 6.89 13.71
C SER A 26 -1.61 6.32 12.49
N VAL A 27 -0.94 6.07 11.36
CA VAL A 27 -1.62 5.59 10.14
C VAL A 27 -1.95 4.10 10.21
N TYR A 28 -1.15 3.31 10.95
CA TYR A 28 -1.39 1.88 11.14
C TYR A 28 -1.75 1.58 12.60
N SER A 29 -2.96 1.99 12.99
CA SER A 29 -3.57 1.52 14.24
C SER A 29 -3.75 0.00 14.17
N SER A 30 -2.89 -0.75 14.88
CA SER A 30 -3.04 -2.20 15.02
C SER A 30 -4.20 -2.50 15.97
N THR A 31 -5.43 -2.50 15.45
CA THR A 31 -6.58 -2.97 16.22
C THR A 31 -6.40 -4.45 16.51
N PRO A 32 -6.40 -4.92 17.77
CA PRO A 32 -6.14 -6.33 18.11
C PRO A 32 -7.20 -7.28 17.53
N LEU A 33 -6.83 -8.56 17.36
CA LEU A 33 -7.77 -9.62 16.96
C LEU A 33 -8.59 -10.09 18.15
N ASN A 34 -9.86 -10.40 17.90
CA ASN A 34 -10.69 -11.05 18.90
C ASN A 34 -10.35 -12.56 19.03
N LYS A 35 -9.63 -12.93 20.09
CA LYS A 35 -9.23 -14.32 20.37
C LYS A 35 -10.41 -15.24 20.64
N SER A 36 -11.49 -14.78 21.25
CA SER A 36 -12.63 -15.66 21.58
C SER A 36 -13.45 -16.06 20.35
N GLN A 37 -13.30 -15.33 19.24
CA GLN A 37 -13.96 -15.62 17.96
C GLN A 37 -13.03 -16.26 16.93
N ASN A 38 -11.81 -16.65 17.35
CA ASN A 38 -10.74 -17.08 16.46
C ASN A 38 -10.59 -16.15 15.24
N GLU A 39 -10.62 -14.83 15.52
CA GLU A 39 -10.63 -13.83 14.47
C GLU A 39 -9.28 -13.79 13.74
N ILE A 40 -9.35 -13.76 12.41
CA ILE A 40 -8.23 -13.62 11.48
C ILE A 40 -8.42 -12.40 10.60
N ARG A 41 -7.34 -11.92 9.97
CA ARG A 41 -7.39 -10.89 8.93
C ARG A 41 -7.12 -11.51 7.58
N LEU A 42 -8.01 -11.28 6.63
CA LEU A 42 -7.87 -11.67 5.24
C LEU A 42 -7.59 -10.42 4.40
N ASN A 43 -6.53 -10.48 3.60
CA ASN A 43 -6.20 -9.44 2.64
C ASN A 43 -6.77 -9.83 1.26
N ARG A 44 -7.65 -8.98 0.72
CA ARG A 44 -8.23 -9.17 -0.61
C ARG A 44 -7.46 -8.32 -1.60
N ILE A 45 -6.75 -8.97 -2.52
CA ILE A 45 -6.11 -8.29 -3.65
C ILE A 45 -7.20 -7.93 -4.66
N LEU A 46 -7.24 -6.66 -5.07
CA LEU A 46 -8.20 -6.15 -6.04
C LEU A 46 -7.61 -6.25 -7.46
N PRO A 47 -8.45 -6.42 -8.49
CA PRO A 47 -7.99 -6.38 -9.88
C PRO A 47 -7.24 -5.08 -10.19
N GLY A 48 -6.16 -5.21 -10.94
CA GLY A 48 -5.27 -4.12 -11.32
C GLY A 48 -4.60 -4.38 -12.67
N LYS A 49 -3.77 -3.43 -13.10
CA LYS A 49 -2.98 -3.53 -14.31
C LYS A 49 -1.51 -3.64 -13.96
N PHE A 50 -0.74 -4.33 -14.80
CA PHE A 50 0.71 -4.37 -14.67
C PHE A 50 1.30 -2.95 -14.75
N GLY A 51 2.33 -2.68 -13.95
CA GLY A 51 2.93 -1.34 -13.84
C GLY A 51 2.18 -0.37 -12.93
N TYR A 52 1.04 -0.76 -12.35
CA TYR A 52 0.32 0.04 -11.35
C TYR A 52 0.46 -0.55 -9.94
N PRO A 53 0.37 0.27 -8.88
CA PRO A 53 0.40 -0.22 -7.50
C PRO A 53 -0.68 -1.28 -7.23
N ILE A 54 -0.33 -2.30 -6.46
CA ILE A 54 -1.27 -3.32 -6.01
C ILE A 54 -2.29 -2.66 -5.07
N ARG A 55 -3.57 -2.85 -5.36
CA ARG A 55 -4.67 -2.38 -4.50
C ARG A 55 -5.20 -3.55 -3.71
N CYS A 56 -5.41 -3.33 -2.41
CA CYS A 56 -5.89 -4.36 -1.50
C CYS A 56 -6.96 -3.80 -0.58
N SER A 57 -7.78 -4.67 0.00
CA SER A 57 -8.63 -4.36 1.14
C SER A 57 -8.47 -5.39 2.24
N LEU A 58 -8.51 -4.92 3.49
CA LEU A 58 -8.39 -5.76 4.67
C LEU A 58 -9.78 -6.06 5.23
N ARG A 59 -10.07 -7.34 5.50
CA ARG A 59 -11.31 -7.78 6.13
C ARG A 59 -11.00 -8.69 7.30
N ARG A 60 -11.78 -8.55 8.39
CA ARG A 60 -11.77 -9.49 9.52
C ARG A 60 -12.76 -10.63 9.30
N ALA A 61 -12.40 -11.82 9.70
CA ALA A 61 -13.23 -13.02 9.61
C ALA A 61 -12.95 -13.93 10.81
N SER A 62 -13.90 -14.78 11.20
CA SER A 62 -13.64 -15.86 12.15
C SER A 62 -13.09 -17.08 11.42
N LEU A 63 -12.14 -17.79 12.01
CA LEU A 63 -11.66 -19.06 11.46
C LEU A 63 -12.72 -20.16 11.59
N ASP A 64 -13.57 -20.10 12.62
CA ASP A 64 -14.62 -21.08 12.91
C ASP A 64 -15.73 -21.08 11.84
N SER A 65 -15.88 -19.97 11.11
CA SER A 65 -16.83 -19.88 9.99
C SER A 65 -16.33 -20.51 8.69
N HIS A 66 -15.16 -21.16 8.72
CA HIS A 66 -14.53 -21.82 7.57
C HIS A 66 -14.40 -20.88 6.35
N PRO A 67 -13.76 -19.71 6.49
CA PRO A 67 -13.64 -18.76 5.40
C PRO A 67 -12.80 -19.35 4.26
N LYS A 68 -13.24 -19.13 3.02
CA LYS A 68 -12.45 -19.50 1.83
C LYS A 68 -11.40 -18.44 1.55
N TYR A 69 -10.14 -18.85 1.43
CA TYR A 69 -9.01 -18.00 1.05
C TYR A 69 -7.93 -18.82 0.36
N GLU A 70 -7.04 -18.15 -0.35
CA GLU A 70 -5.84 -18.74 -0.94
C GLU A 70 -4.63 -18.31 -0.10
N ALA A 71 -3.80 -19.28 0.29
CA ALA A 71 -2.58 -19.00 1.04
C ALA A 71 -1.46 -18.68 0.06
N LEU A 72 -0.88 -17.49 0.19
CA LEU A 72 0.33 -17.12 -0.54
C LEU A 72 1.54 -17.54 0.29
N SER A 73 2.37 -18.41 -0.28
CA SER A 73 3.69 -18.76 0.24
C SER A 73 4.73 -18.20 -0.70
N TYR A 74 5.73 -17.53 -0.15
CA TYR A 74 6.91 -17.11 -0.91
C TYR A 74 7.90 -18.27 -0.93
N VAL A 75 8.45 -18.57 -2.11
CA VAL A 75 9.48 -19.60 -2.35
C VAL A 75 10.85 -19.05 -1.98
#